data_AF-A0A1A6Y3B4-F1
#
_entry.id   AF-A0A1A6Y3B4-F1
#
_cell.length_a   1.000
_cell.length_b   1.000
_cell.length_c   1.000
_cell.angle_alpha   90.00
_cell.angle_beta   90.00
_cell.angle_gamma   90.00
#
_symmetry.space_group_name_H-M   'P 1'
#
loop_
_entity.id
_entity.type
_entity.pdbx_description
1 polymer ?
#
loop_
_entity_poly.entity_id
_entity_poly.type
_entity_poly.pdbx_seq_one_letter_code
_entity_poly.pdbx_strand_id
1 'polypeptide(L)'
;MNEPAPAPTPAPLTGHDPVPEAAIRSGRLRERTDELELFISGLLAFALLAVPGYLFDAWARSSLHTEGMYFQMLWFGFSISVGMCYVLAVALIIHLTVRGYWIGLIGLRSHFPGGIDWDRSPRMGAVTRAFLQARDGGLDGSIERADRLATMLFSTTLLAVQTLAGTLVLAVLTLGLAMVIGALSGGSHDIAMLVLCTVLAAMLALAIIPGMLEKAIARRRVRGQPHERPQRLLQGLLAALQRVPLLRLMQTMQLTMQSNLRSRSFMAAYLFAVLVAMLLAAVQVMGSLKFSLFNRYQVVTEAAVEHGMLSAHYESMRSPHDLLLPYPMIPSDTISGSRLRVFIPHRPQRDNPLARRHCTALPEARNEATGQQAADAAVECLSRLWQVELDGAPVDLHDFVPMERRDLDMRGLVGYLPTAGLAPGRHDLDLVWNATGGERGAGRRRAFRIPFWYAPDP
;
A
#
# COMPACT_ATOMS: atom_id res chain seq x y z
N MET A 1 -21.99 66.71 -52.91
CA MET A 1 -22.02 66.39 -51.47
C MET A 1 -22.71 65.04 -51.31
N ASN A 2 -22.10 63.92 -50.93
CA ASN A 2 -20.72 63.60 -50.54
C ASN A 2 -20.40 62.16 -50.99
N GLU A 3 -19.15 61.99 -51.41
CA GLU A 3 -18.45 60.76 -51.84
C GLU A 3 -18.55 59.57 -50.85
N PRO A 4 -18.49 58.32 -51.34
CA PRO A 4 -18.14 57.17 -50.53
C PRO A 4 -16.62 57.13 -50.27
N ALA A 5 -16.23 56.76 -49.06
CA ALA A 5 -14.84 56.71 -48.58
C ALA A 5 -13.94 55.76 -49.41
N PRO A 6 -12.63 56.05 -49.56
CA PRO A 6 -11.71 55.21 -50.33
C PRO A 6 -11.34 53.93 -49.57
N ALA A 7 -11.14 52.85 -50.33
CA ALA A 7 -10.66 51.57 -49.82
C ALA A 7 -9.21 51.69 -49.29
N PRO A 8 -8.84 50.99 -48.20
CA PRO A 8 -7.49 51.03 -47.66
C PRO A 8 -6.50 50.30 -48.59
N THR A 9 -5.41 51.00 -48.92
CA THR A 9 -4.25 50.49 -49.67
C THR A 9 -3.53 49.39 -48.85
N PRO A 10 -3.09 48.27 -49.46
CA PRO A 10 -2.30 47.27 -48.74
C PRO A 10 -0.90 47.81 -48.41
N ALA A 11 -0.49 47.68 -47.14
CA ALA A 11 0.85 48.02 -46.69
C ALA A 11 1.89 47.03 -47.25
N PRO A 12 3.16 47.46 -47.45
CA PRO A 12 4.19 46.62 -48.05
C PRO A 12 4.60 45.48 -47.11
N LEU A 13 4.78 44.28 -47.68
CA LEU A 13 5.43 43.14 -47.02
C LEU A 13 6.88 43.52 -46.68
N THR A 14 7.14 43.80 -45.40
CA THR A 14 8.49 43.96 -44.87
C THR A 14 8.77 42.91 -43.80
N GLY A 15 9.78 42.09 -44.07
CA GLY A 15 10.70 41.59 -43.05
C GLY A 15 10.29 40.29 -42.36
N HIS A 16 11.18 39.30 -42.44
CA HIS A 16 11.21 38.17 -41.53
C HIS A 16 11.13 38.64 -40.07
N ASP A 17 10.06 38.28 -39.37
CA ASP A 17 10.04 38.33 -37.91
C ASP A 17 11.13 37.38 -37.37
N PRO A 18 12.06 37.86 -36.52
CA PRO A 18 12.99 36.98 -35.85
C PRO A 18 12.21 36.09 -34.89
N VAL A 19 12.37 34.76 -35.01
CA VAL A 19 11.89 33.80 -34.00
C VAL A 19 12.39 34.28 -32.64
N PRO A 20 11.52 34.57 -31.65
CA PRO A 20 11.95 35.20 -30.42
C PRO A 20 12.95 34.31 -29.70
N GLU A 21 14.08 34.88 -29.28
CA GLU A 21 15.20 34.19 -28.60
C GLU A 21 14.74 33.36 -27.37
N ALA A 22 13.61 33.74 -26.76
CA ALA A 22 12.92 33.00 -25.70
C ALA A 22 12.38 31.62 -26.14
N ALA A 23 11.92 31.48 -27.39
CA ALA A 23 11.48 30.21 -27.97
C ALA A 23 12.67 29.27 -28.22
N ILE A 24 13.81 29.80 -28.65
CA ILE A 24 15.04 29.02 -28.84
C ILE A 24 15.66 28.62 -27.49
N ARG A 25 15.60 29.51 -26.48
CA ARG A 25 16.06 29.19 -25.11
C ARG A 25 15.16 28.15 -24.44
N SER A 26 13.85 28.23 -24.60
CA SER A 26 12.91 27.22 -24.09
C SER A 26 13.04 25.88 -24.84
N GLY A 27 13.31 25.88 -26.15
CA GLY A 27 13.60 24.66 -26.91
C GLY A 27 14.85 23.91 -26.42
N ARG A 28 15.97 24.62 -26.22
CA ARG A 28 17.20 24.03 -25.67
C ARG A 28 17.06 23.58 -24.22
N LEU A 29 16.26 24.28 -23.41
CA LEU A 29 15.91 23.82 -22.06
C LEU A 29 15.05 22.54 -22.12
N ARG A 30 14.14 22.43 -23.09
CA ARG A 30 13.31 21.24 -23.31
C ARG A 30 14.14 20.00 -23.63
N GLU A 31 15.04 20.08 -24.61
CA GLU A 31 15.90 18.94 -25.00
C GLU A 31 16.74 18.40 -23.83
N ARG A 32 17.36 19.28 -23.03
CA ARG A 32 18.10 18.86 -21.82
C ARG A 32 17.20 18.31 -20.72
N THR A 33 15.99 18.84 -20.59
CA THR A 33 15.02 18.37 -19.59
C THR A 33 14.49 17.00 -19.98
N ASP A 34 14.30 16.74 -21.27
CA ASP A 34 13.78 15.49 -21.81
C ASP A 34 14.73 14.29 -21.56
N GLU A 35 16.04 14.50 -21.69
CA GLU A 35 17.05 13.48 -21.34
C GLU A 35 17.08 13.20 -19.84
N LEU A 36 17.08 14.26 -19.01
CA LEU A 36 17.04 14.15 -17.55
C LEU A 36 15.74 13.50 -17.05
N GLU A 37 14.60 13.81 -17.67
CA GLU A 37 13.30 13.23 -17.36
C GLU A 37 13.30 11.71 -17.58
N LEU A 38 13.95 11.23 -18.65
CA LEU A 38 14.08 9.82 -18.93
C LEU A 38 14.93 9.10 -17.86
N PHE A 39 16.09 9.66 -17.50
CA PHE A 39 16.96 9.09 -16.48
C PHE A 39 16.30 9.08 -15.10
N ILE A 40 15.70 10.20 -14.68
CA ILE A 40 15.04 10.31 -13.38
C ILE A 40 13.83 9.39 -13.31
N SER A 41 12.98 9.36 -14.35
CA SER A 41 11.79 8.49 -14.38
C SER A 41 12.16 7.01 -14.39
N GLY A 42 13.21 6.62 -15.12
CA GLY A 42 13.73 5.26 -15.15
C GLY A 42 14.27 4.80 -13.79
N LEU A 43 15.16 5.60 -13.19
CA LEU A 43 15.74 5.32 -11.88
C LEU A 43 14.65 5.27 -10.79
N LEU A 44 13.72 6.23 -10.82
CA LEU A 44 12.62 6.30 -9.86
C LEU A 44 11.67 5.10 -10.00
N ALA A 45 11.31 4.71 -11.24
CA ALA A 45 10.47 3.53 -11.47
C ALA A 45 11.13 2.26 -10.91
N PHE A 46 12.43 2.07 -11.15
CA PHE A 46 13.18 0.94 -10.61
C PHE A 46 13.22 0.95 -9.08
N ALA A 47 13.54 2.10 -8.47
CA ALA A 47 13.56 2.24 -7.02
C ALA A 47 12.19 1.93 -6.40
N LEU A 48 11.11 2.44 -6.99
CA LEU A 48 9.75 2.21 -6.52
C LEU A 48 9.29 0.76 -6.63
N LEU A 49 9.85 -0.05 -7.53
CA LEU A 49 9.58 -1.50 -7.58
C LEU A 49 10.33 -2.29 -6.50
N ALA A 50 11.47 -1.80 -6.02
CA ALA A 50 12.27 -2.46 -4.99
C ALA A 50 11.79 -2.15 -3.56
N VAL A 51 11.33 -0.91 -3.31
CA VAL A 51 10.92 -0.43 -1.98
C VAL A 51 9.82 -1.27 -1.29
N PRO A 52 8.78 -1.80 -1.98
CA PRO A 52 7.70 -2.56 -1.33
C PRO A 52 8.16 -3.78 -0.53
N GLY A 53 9.24 -4.45 -0.93
CA GLY A 53 9.80 -5.59 -0.18
C GLY A 53 10.36 -5.14 1.17
N TYR A 54 11.17 -4.07 1.18
CA TYR A 54 11.71 -3.50 2.42
C TYR A 54 10.63 -2.97 3.35
N LEU A 55 9.60 -2.31 2.79
CA LEU A 55 8.45 -1.85 3.56
C LEU A 55 7.69 -3.01 4.20
N PHE A 56 7.56 -4.13 3.49
CA PHE A 56 6.92 -5.33 3.99
C PHE A 56 7.69 -5.92 5.18
N ASP A 57 9.00 -6.08 5.08
CA ASP A 57 9.82 -6.63 6.17
C ASP A 57 9.82 -5.72 7.40
N ALA A 58 9.86 -4.39 7.19
CA ALA A 58 9.78 -3.42 8.27
C ALA A 58 8.41 -3.45 8.96
N TRP A 59 7.33 -3.50 8.18
CA TRP A 59 5.97 -3.61 8.70
C TRP A 59 5.76 -4.92 9.45
N ALA A 60 6.15 -6.06 8.87
CA ALA A 60 5.94 -7.38 9.43
C ALA A 60 6.61 -7.51 10.81
N ARG A 61 7.88 -7.11 10.95
CA ARG A 61 8.58 -7.06 12.24
C ARG A 61 7.91 -6.12 13.24
N SER A 62 7.62 -4.88 12.83
CA SER A 62 6.96 -3.90 13.72
C SER A 62 5.57 -4.37 14.18
N SER A 63 4.86 -5.10 13.33
CA SER A 63 3.52 -5.60 13.61
C SER A 63 3.49 -6.66 14.72
N LEU A 64 4.61 -7.35 14.96
CA LEU A 64 4.74 -8.34 16.04
C LEU A 64 4.71 -7.68 17.43
N HIS A 65 5.07 -6.40 17.53
CA HIS A 65 5.17 -5.69 18.81
C HIS A 65 3.98 -4.79 19.11
N THR A 66 3.02 -4.68 18.20
CA THR A 66 1.93 -3.71 18.29
C THR A 66 0.57 -4.37 18.46
N GLU A 67 -0.34 -3.62 19.05
CA GLU A 67 -1.75 -3.98 19.14
C GLU A 67 -2.67 -2.78 18.92
N GLY A 68 -3.96 -3.05 18.70
CA GLY A 68 -5.02 -2.04 18.64
C GLY A 68 -4.74 -0.96 17.58
N MET A 69 -4.69 0.30 18.04
CA MET A 69 -4.48 1.45 17.17
C MET A 69 -3.15 1.35 16.43
N TYR A 70 -2.06 1.07 17.15
CA TYR A 70 -0.72 1.02 16.59
C TYR A 70 -0.60 0.00 15.46
N PHE A 71 -1.25 -1.15 15.61
CA PHE A 71 -1.29 -2.16 14.55
C PHE A 71 -2.03 -1.62 13.31
N GLN A 72 -3.21 -1.02 13.49
CA GLN A 72 -3.98 -0.44 12.38
C GLN A 72 -3.21 0.70 11.68
N MET A 73 -2.45 1.48 12.43
CA MET A 73 -1.59 2.54 11.93
C MET A 73 -0.47 2.01 11.05
N LEU A 74 0.28 1.03 11.56
CA LEU A 74 1.35 0.39 10.82
C LEU A 74 0.80 -0.25 9.55
N TRP A 75 -0.34 -0.92 9.63
CA TRP A 75 -1.04 -1.47 8.46
C TRP A 75 -1.42 -0.40 7.44
N PHE A 76 -2.01 0.70 7.89
CA PHE A 76 -2.43 1.79 7.02
C PHE A 76 -1.24 2.46 6.32
N GLY A 77 -0.18 2.78 7.08
CA GLY A 77 1.05 3.38 6.56
C GLY A 77 1.78 2.46 5.57
N PHE A 78 1.84 1.16 5.87
CA PHE A 78 2.35 0.14 4.97
C PHE A 78 1.52 0.07 3.68
N SER A 79 0.20 -0.05 3.79
CA SER A 79 -0.72 -0.21 2.66
C SER A 79 -0.66 0.98 1.70
N ILE A 80 -0.69 2.22 2.22
CA ILE A 80 -0.55 3.42 1.39
C ILE A 80 0.82 3.52 0.75
N SER A 81 1.89 3.26 1.51
CA SER A 81 3.26 3.37 0.97
C SER A 81 3.50 2.37 -0.16
N VAL A 82 3.09 1.11 0.02
CA VAL A 82 3.18 0.07 -1.02
C VAL A 82 2.30 0.40 -2.22
N GLY A 83 1.06 0.81 -1.99
CA GLY A 83 0.16 1.22 -3.07
C GLY A 83 0.74 2.39 -3.88
N MET A 84 1.31 3.39 -3.20
CA MET A 84 1.98 4.52 -3.83
C MET A 84 3.18 4.06 -4.67
N CYS A 85 4.03 3.17 -4.15
CA CYS A 85 5.14 2.60 -4.90
C CYS A 85 4.67 1.97 -6.21
N TYR A 86 3.68 1.07 -6.17
CA TYR A 86 3.22 0.38 -7.37
C TYR A 86 2.50 1.28 -8.37
N VAL A 87 1.60 2.16 -7.93
CA VAL A 87 0.89 3.07 -8.84
C VAL A 87 1.87 3.99 -9.55
N LEU A 88 2.85 4.53 -8.82
CA LEU A 88 3.86 5.41 -9.39
C LEU A 88 4.81 4.65 -10.32
N ALA A 89 5.26 3.45 -9.94
CA ALA A 89 6.08 2.62 -10.81
C ALA A 89 5.37 2.33 -12.13
N VAL A 90 4.11 1.90 -12.09
CA VAL A 90 3.31 1.62 -13.30
C VAL A 90 3.11 2.88 -14.12
N ALA A 91 2.76 4.00 -13.50
CA ALA A 91 2.56 5.26 -14.21
C ALA A 91 3.84 5.76 -14.91
N LEU A 92 4.99 5.66 -14.23
CA LEU A 92 6.30 5.99 -14.80
C LEU A 92 6.70 5.02 -15.92
N ILE A 93 6.41 3.72 -15.79
CA ILE A 93 6.67 2.74 -16.87
C ILE A 93 5.83 3.07 -18.10
N ILE A 94 4.54 3.40 -17.93
CA ILE A 94 3.67 3.81 -19.04
C ILE A 94 4.21 5.09 -19.68
N HIS A 95 4.61 6.07 -18.87
CA HIS A 95 5.21 7.31 -19.35
C HIS A 95 6.51 7.04 -20.15
N LEU A 96 7.42 6.24 -19.62
CA LEU A 96 8.67 5.85 -20.30
C LEU A 96 8.39 5.09 -21.61
N THR A 97 7.35 4.25 -21.64
CA THR A 97 6.95 3.52 -22.85
C THR A 97 6.47 4.48 -23.93
N VAL A 98 5.64 5.46 -23.58
CA VAL A 98 5.17 6.50 -24.51
C VAL A 98 6.33 7.37 -24.98
N ARG A 99 7.27 7.71 -24.09
CA ARG A 99 8.48 8.48 -24.45
C ARG A 99 9.38 7.68 -25.39
N GLY A 100 9.61 6.39 -25.14
CA GLY A 100 10.33 5.50 -26.03
C GLY A 100 9.67 5.37 -27.41
N TYR A 101 8.34 5.30 -27.45
CA TYR A 101 7.58 5.33 -28.70
C TYR A 101 7.77 6.65 -29.46
N TRP A 102 7.74 7.80 -28.76
CA TRP A 102 8.04 9.11 -29.36
C TRP A 102 9.44 9.18 -29.97
N ILE A 103 10.48 8.72 -29.25
CA ILE A 103 11.85 8.63 -29.77
C ILE A 103 11.90 7.75 -31.02
N GLY A 104 11.23 6.59 -30.98
CA GLY A 104 11.13 5.68 -32.13
C GLY A 104 10.49 6.33 -33.35
N LEU A 105 9.43 7.12 -33.17
CA LEU A 105 8.78 7.85 -34.26
C LEU A 105 9.69 8.94 -34.86
N ILE A 106 10.49 9.63 -34.05
CA ILE A 106 11.50 10.59 -34.54
C ILE A 106 12.57 9.87 -35.37
N GLY A 107 13.05 8.72 -34.89
CA GLY A 107 13.98 7.88 -35.64
C GLY A 107 13.41 7.41 -36.98
N LEU A 108 12.12 7.05 -37.01
CA LEU A 108 11.42 6.72 -38.27
C LEU A 108 11.29 7.94 -39.19
N ARG A 109 10.98 9.11 -38.64
CA ARG A 109 10.85 10.36 -39.42
C ARG A 109 12.16 10.80 -40.07
N SER A 110 13.30 10.53 -39.43
CA SER A 110 14.62 10.85 -40.00
C SER A 110 14.99 9.95 -41.17
N HIS A 111 14.64 8.66 -41.12
CA HIS A 111 14.92 7.69 -42.20
C HIS A 111 13.86 7.68 -43.30
N PHE A 112 12.58 7.90 -42.94
CA PHE A 112 11.43 7.83 -43.85
C PHE A 112 10.62 9.13 -43.79
N PRO A 113 11.12 10.22 -44.40
CA PRO A 113 10.53 11.55 -44.26
C PRO A 113 9.12 11.67 -44.85
N GLY A 114 8.78 10.82 -45.83
CA GLY A 114 7.46 10.78 -46.46
C GLY A 114 6.40 9.99 -45.68
N GLY A 115 6.75 9.35 -44.56
CA GLY A 115 5.82 8.53 -43.81
C GLY A 115 5.43 7.23 -44.53
N ILE A 116 4.17 6.83 -44.41
CA ILE A 116 3.68 5.57 -44.96
C ILE A 116 3.48 5.71 -46.48
N ASP A 117 4.19 4.89 -47.25
CA ASP A 117 3.94 4.71 -48.68
C ASP A 117 2.79 3.71 -48.89
N TRP A 118 1.61 4.24 -49.14
CA TRP A 118 0.38 3.47 -49.31
C TRP A 118 0.34 2.66 -50.61
N ASP A 119 1.13 3.07 -51.62
CA ASP A 119 1.15 2.43 -52.93
C ASP A 119 2.04 1.19 -52.92
N ARG A 120 3.09 1.18 -52.09
CA ARG A 120 3.97 0.03 -51.85
C ARG A 120 3.43 -1.03 -50.88
N SER A 121 2.15 -0.95 -50.50
CA SER A 121 1.50 -1.90 -49.59
C SER A 121 0.51 -2.84 -50.30
N PRO A 122 0.98 -3.90 -51.00
CA PRO A 122 0.16 -4.73 -51.89
C PRO A 122 -0.80 -5.69 -51.17
N ARG A 123 -0.56 -6.01 -49.90
CA ARG A 123 -1.43 -6.93 -49.12
C ARG A 123 -2.63 -6.25 -48.46
N MET A 124 -2.77 -4.93 -48.60
CA MET A 124 -3.79 -4.15 -47.88
C MET A 124 -4.97 -3.84 -48.80
N GLY A 125 -6.15 -4.39 -48.46
CA GLY A 125 -7.38 -4.19 -49.25
C GLY A 125 -7.85 -2.74 -49.27
N ALA A 126 -8.61 -2.36 -50.30
CA ALA A 126 -9.05 -0.97 -50.54
C ALA A 126 -9.82 -0.36 -49.36
N VAL A 127 -10.70 -1.13 -48.71
CA VAL A 127 -11.48 -0.68 -47.54
C VAL A 127 -10.56 -0.38 -46.35
N THR A 128 -9.62 -1.28 -46.04
CA THR A 128 -8.66 -1.09 -44.95
C THR A 128 -7.73 0.08 -45.23
N ARG A 129 -7.26 0.22 -46.48
CA ARG A 129 -6.40 1.34 -46.90
C ARG A 129 -7.11 2.68 -46.73
N ALA A 130 -8.32 2.82 -47.27
CA ALA A 130 -9.10 4.06 -47.15
C ALA A 130 -9.40 4.40 -45.67
N PHE A 131 -9.73 3.40 -44.86
CA PHE A 131 -9.97 3.58 -43.43
C PHE A 131 -8.74 4.05 -42.65
N LEU A 132 -7.57 3.45 -42.93
CA LEU A 132 -6.32 3.82 -42.27
C LEU A 132 -5.80 5.18 -42.75
N GLN A 133 -5.85 5.48 -44.05
CA GLN A 133 -5.48 6.78 -44.61
C GLN A 133 -6.33 7.92 -44.05
N ALA A 134 -7.65 7.71 -43.91
CA ALA A 134 -8.54 8.72 -43.33
C ALA A 134 -8.24 9.04 -41.85
N ARG A 135 -7.48 8.17 -41.16
CA ARG A 135 -7.09 8.31 -39.76
C ARG A 135 -5.59 8.52 -39.57
N ASP A 136 -4.84 8.49 -40.66
CA ASP A 136 -3.41 8.74 -40.63
C ASP A 136 -3.17 10.22 -40.36
N GLY A 137 -2.57 10.53 -39.22
CA GLY A 137 -2.15 11.89 -38.89
C GLY A 137 -0.75 12.21 -39.41
N GLY A 138 -0.16 11.30 -40.21
CA GLY A 138 1.24 11.29 -40.55
C GLY A 138 2.14 10.97 -39.36
N LEU A 139 3.44 10.85 -39.65
CA LEU A 139 4.47 10.70 -38.60
C LEU A 139 4.49 11.92 -37.69
N ASP A 140 4.42 13.14 -38.23
CA ASP A 140 4.50 14.39 -37.46
C ASP A 140 3.32 14.52 -36.46
N GLY A 141 2.09 14.21 -36.90
CA GLY A 141 0.93 14.21 -35.99
C GLY A 141 0.99 13.09 -34.95
N SER A 142 1.64 11.96 -35.26
CA SER A 142 1.84 10.87 -34.30
C SER A 142 2.92 11.22 -33.25
N ILE A 143 4.00 11.89 -33.66
CA ILE A 143 5.03 12.44 -32.78
C ILE A 143 4.39 13.44 -31.81
N GLU A 144 3.62 14.40 -32.32
CA GLU A 144 2.99 15.43 -31.48
C GLU A 144 1.95 14.84 -30.50
N ARG A 145 1.19 13.81 -30.92
CA ARG A 145 0.28 13.08 -30.02
C ARG A 145 1.04 12.32 -28.93
N ALA A 146 2.14 11.65 -29.26
CA ALA A 146 2.95 10.93 -28.30
C ALA A 146 3.60 11.89 -27.29
N ASP A 147 4.10 13.05 -27.72
CA ASP A 147 4.64 14.08 -26.83
C ASP A 147 3.58 14.61 -25.85
N ARG A 148 2.41 15.02 -26.36
CA ARG A 148 1.29 15.45 -25.52
C ARG A 148 0.86 14.39 -24.51
N LEU A 149 0.81 13.12 -24.93
CA LEU A 149 0.46 12.01 -24.05
C LEU A 149 1.53 11.82 -22.96
N ALA A 150 2.81 11.86 -23.31
CA ALA A 150 3.91 11.74 -22.36
C ALA A 150 3.86 12.86 -21.30
N THR A 151 3.70 14.13 -21.72
CA THR A 151 3.60 15.27 -20.81
C THR A 151 2.35 15.20 -19.93
N MET A 152 1.22 14.74 -20.49
CA MET A 152 0.00 14.52 -19.71
C MET A 152 0.22 13.45 -18.65
N LEU A 153 0.80 12.30 -19.03
CA LEU A 153 1.08 11.20 -18.12
C LEU A 153 2.03 11.61 -16.99
N PHE A 154 3.10 12.34 -17.32
CA PHE A 154 4.03 12.88 -16.32
C PHE A 154 3.30 13.79 -15.31
N SER A 155 2.49 14.72 -15.81
CA SER A 155 1.69 15.63 -14.98
C SER A 155 0.68 14.89 -14.10
N THR A 156 0.00 13.88 -14.63
CA THR A 156 -0.92 13.03 -13.84
C THR A 156 -0.20 12.23 -12.78
N THR A 157 1.00 11.72 -13.10
CA THR A 157 1.83 10.96 -12.17
C THR A 157 2.25 11.86 -11.02
N LEU A 158 2.76 13.06 -11.31
CA LEU A 158 3.16 14.03 -10.31
C LEU A 158 1.99 14.46 -9.40
N LEU A 159 0.80 14.68 -9.99
CA LEU A 159 -0.41 14.95 -9.22
C LEU A 159 -0.76 13.79 -8.28
N ALA A 160 -0.69 12.54 -8.77
CA ALA A 160 -0.93 11.36 -7.95
C ALA A 160 0.10 11.20 -6.82
N VAL A 161 1.39 11.42 -7.09
CA VAL A 161 2.46 11.47 -6.05
C VAL A 161 2.07 12.47 -4.97
N GLN A 162 1.75 13.69 -5.38
CA GLN A 162 1.49 14.79 -4.46
C GLN A 162 0.25 14.53 -3.58
N THR A 163 -0.82 13.95 -4.16
CA THR A 163 -2.00 13.59 -3.38
C THR A 163 -1.70 12.45 -2.41
N LEU A 164 -1.04 11.37 -2.86
CA LEU A 164 -0.73 10.22 -2.00
C LEU A 164 0.24 10.60 -0.87
N ALA A 165 1.29 11.37 -1.19
CA ALA A 165 2.21 11.91 -0.19
C ALA A 165 1.48 12.84 0.79
N GLY A 166 0.58 13.69 0.31
CA GLY A 166 -0.26 14.53 1.15
C GLY A 166 -1.16 13.72 2.08
N THR A 167 -1.80 12.65 1.59
CA THR A 167 -2.60 11.73 2.40
C THR A 167 -1.74 11.01 3.43
N LEU A 168 -0.52 10.58 3.09
CA LEU A 168 0.39 9.92 4.01
C LEU A 168 0.85 10.86 5.14
N VAL A 169 1.34 12.06 4.79
CA VAL A 169 1.75 13.08 5.78
C VAL A 169 0.59 13.39 6.71
N LEU A 170 -0.59 13.57 6.13
CA LEU A 170 -1.77 13.88 6.88
C LEU A 170 -2.14 12.75 7.84
N ALA A 171 -2.14 11.50 7.36
CA ALA A 171 -2.39 10.35 8.20
C ALA A 171 -1.43 10.35 9.39
N VAL A 172 -0.12 10.48 9.17
CA VAL A 172 0.90 10.56 10.23
C VAL A 172 0.59 11.67 11.24
N LEU A 173 0.18 12.87 10.79
CA LEU A 173 -0.18 13.98 11.68
C LEU A 173 -1.43 13.69 12.52
N THR A 174 -2.51 13.23 11.88
CA THR A 174 -3.76 12.88 12.58
C THR A 174 -3.52 11.80 13.62
N LEU A 175 -2.58 10.91 13.32
CA LEU A 175 -2.18 9.80 14.16
C LEU A 175 -1.33 10.21 15.35
N GLY A 176 -0.33 11.05 15.12
CA GLY A 176 0.47 11.65 16.19
C GLY A 176 -0.42 12.43 17.15
N LEU A 177 -1.43 13.14 16.62
CA LEU A 177 -2.41 13.84 17.45
C LEU A 177 -3.28 12.88 18.28
N ALA A 178 -3.84 11.83 17.67
CA ALA A 178 -4.64 10.83 18.37
C ALA A 178 -3.84 10.13 19.48
N MET A 179 -2.56 9.87 19.22
CA MET A 179 -1.59 9.30 20.15
C MET A 179 -1.33 10.20 21.37
N VAL A 180 -1.04 11.48 21.13
CA VAL A 180 -0.82 12.46 22.21
C VAL A 180 -2.07 12.60 23.07
N ILE A 181 -3.25 12.70 22.45
CA ILE A 181 -4.51 12.80 23.19
C ILE A 181 -4.81 11.51 23.96
N GLY A 182 -4.55 10.35 23.36
CA GLY A 182 -4.65 9.05 24.01
C GLY A 182 -3.78 8.97 25.26
N ALA A 183 -2.52 9.38 25.16
CA ALA A 183 -1.59 9.43 26.29
C ALA A 183 -2.07 10.38 27.41
N LEU A 184 -2.56 11.57 27.05
CA LEU A 184 -3.12 12.54 27.99
C LEU A 184 -4.41 12.04 28.67
N SER A 185 -5.18 11.18 27.99
CA SER A 185 -6.41 10.58 28.51
C SER A 185 -6.19 9.32 29.36
N GLY A 186 -4.96 9.06 29.81
CA GLY A 186 -4.63 7.88 30.62
C GLY A 186 -4.48 6.58 29.82
N GLY A 187 -4.29 6.65 28.50
CA GLY A 187 -4.08 5.48 27.65
C GLY A 187 -5.37 4.78 27.20
N SER A 188 -6.54 5.41 27.35
CA SER A 188 -7.80 4.86 26.84
C SER A 188 -7.78 4.75 25.32
N HIS A 189 -7.81 3.51 24.82
CA HIS A 189 -7.80 3.21 23.38
C HIS A 189 -9.06 3.74 22.68
N ASP A 190 -10.21 3.73 23.36
CA ASP A 190 -11.49 4.16 22.81
C ASP A 190 -11.52 5.67 22.55
N ILE A 191 -10.96 6.47 23.46
CA ILE A 191 -10.86 7.93 23.29
C ILE A 191 -9.96 8.26 22.11
N ALA A 192 -8.81 7.60 22.00
CA ALA A 192 -7.89 7.83 20.89
C ALA A 192 -8.50 7.43 19.53
N MET A 193 -9.25 6.33 19.50
CA MET A 193 -10.00 5.90 18.30
C MET A 193 -11.09 6.90 17.92
N LEU A 194 -11.84 7.42 18.90
CA LEU A 194 -12.88 8.43 18.67
C LEU A 194 -12.28 9.74 18.14
N VAL A 195 -11.14 10.16 18.67
CA VAL A 195 -10.38 11.31 18.15
C VAL A 195 -9.92 11.06 16.72
N LEU A 196 -9.37 9.88 16.42
CA LEU A 196 -8.95 9.54 15.06
C LEU A 196 -10.13 9.60 14.08
N CYS A 197 -11.26 8.97 14.44
CA CYS A 197 -12.47 8.98 13.63
C CYS A 197 -13.03 10.39 13.42
N THR A 198 -13.06 11.22 14.47
CA THR A 198 -13.57 12.60 14.37
C THR A 198 -12.65 13.48 13.52
N VAL A 199 -11.33 13.35 13.66
CA VAL A 199 -10.37 14.06 12.82
C VAL A 199 -10.55 13.64 11.36
N LEU A 200 -10.53 12.34 11.04
CA LEU A 200 -10.74 11.85 9.67
C LEU A 200 -12.09 12.29 9.08
N ALA A 201 -13.16 12.28 9.87
CA ALA A 201 -14.47 12.77 9.45
C ALA A 201 -14.46 14.29 9.17
N ALA A 202 -13.81 15.08 10.03
CA ALA A 202 -13.65 16.52 9.82
C ALA A 202 -12.85 16.83 8.55
N MET A 203 -11.85 16.02 8.23
CA MET A 203 -11.06 16.13 7.00
C MET A 203 -11.86 15.81 5.75
N LEU A 204 -12.62 14.71 5.78
CA LEU A 204 -13.52 14.34 4.69
C LEU A 204 -14.58 15.43 4.49
N ALA A 205 -15.12 15.96 5.58
CA ALA A 205 -16.03 17.10 5.53
C ALA A 205 -15.37 18.33 4.89
N LEU A 206 -14.13 18.67 5.27
CA LEU A 206 -13.38 19.79 4.69
C LEU A 206 -13.16 19.65 3.18
N ALA A 207 -12.98 18.42 2.68
CA ALA A 207 -12.87 18.15 1.24
C ALA A 207 -14.21 18.27 0.48
N ILE A 208 -15.33 17.90 1.11
CA ILE A 208 -16.66 17.84 0.48
C ILE A 208 -17.42 19.17 0.60
N ILE A 209 -17.29 19.87 1.72
CA ILE A 209 -18.04 21.09 2.05
C ILE A 209 -17.93 22.17 0.95
N PRO A 210 -16.74 22.51 0.39
CA PRO A 210 -16.65 23.52 -0.66
C PRO A 210 -17.54 23.19 -1.86
N GLY A 211 -17.50 21.95 -2.34
CA GLY A 211 -18.32 21.51 -3.48
C GLY A 211 -19.82 21.47 -3.17
N MET A 212 -20.21 21.13 -1.94
CA MET A 212 -21.60 21.22 -1.50
C MET A 212 -22.08 22.66 -1.41
N LEU A 213 -21.26 23.55 -0.83
CA LEU A 213 -21.57 24.97 -0.66
C LEU A 213 -21.70 25.66 -2.01
N GLU A 214 -20.83 25.32 -2.96
CA GLU A 214 -20.87 25.83 -4.34
C GLU A 214 -22.13 25.37 -5.10
N LYS A 215 -22.50 24.09 -4.99
CA LYS A 215 -23.78 23.59 -5.52
C LYS A 215 -24.99 24.26 -4.87
N ALA A 216 -24.94 24.52 -3.55
CA ALA A 216 -26.02 25.20 -2.83
C ALA A 216 -26.16 26.66 -3.27
N ILE A 217 -25.05 27.37 -3.44
CA ILE A 217 -25.01 28.75 -3.96
C ILE A 217 -25.56 28.80 -5.39
N ALA A 218 -25.10 27.90 -6.28
CA ALA A 218 -25.57 27.82 -7.66
C ALA A 218 -27.09 27.61 -7.75
N ARG A 219 -27.64 26.65 -6.97
CA ARG A 219 -29.09 26.39 -6.90
C ARG A 219 -29.89 27.59 -6.41
N ARG A 220 -29.38 28.33 -5.41
CA ARG A 220 -30.05 29.53 -4.87
C ARG A 220 -30.00 30.71 -5.82
N ARG A 221 -28.91 30.85 -6.59
CA ARG A 221 -28.77 31.89 -7.61
C ARG A 221 -29.76 31.70 -8.76
N VAL A 222 -29.98 30.44 -9.19
CA VAL A 222 -31.03 30.09 -10.16
C VAL A 222 -32.43 30.40 -9.63
N ARG A 223 -32.65 30.29 -8.31
CA ARG A 223 -33.92 30.65 -7.64
C ARG A 223 -34.09 32.15 -7.35
N GLY A 224 -33.17 33.00 -7.81
CA GLY A 224 -33.27 34.46 -7.64
C GLY A 224 -33.05 34.98 -6.22
N GLN A 225 -32.47 34.18 -5.31
CA GLN A 225 -32.22 34.59 -3.91
C GLN A 225 -30.71 34.55 -3.58
N PRO A 226 -29.87 35.43 -4.17
CA PRO A 226 -28.46 35.49 -3.83
C PRO A 226 -28.28 35.92 -2.37
N HIS A 227 -27.59 35.10 -1.57
CA HIS A 227 -27.22 35.42 -0.19
C HIS A 227 -25.70 35.56 -0.08
N GLU A 228 -25.23 36.64 0.53
CA GLU A 228 -23.79 36.92 0.63
C GLU A 228 -23.05 36.03 1.65
N ARG A 229 -23.74 35.58 2.71
CA ARG A 229 -23.13 34.78 3.79
C ARG A 229 -22.49 33.46 3.32
N PRO A 230 -23.18 32.56 2.57
CA PRO A 230 -22.55 31.33 2.09
C PRO A 230 -21.42 31.59 1.11
N GLN A 231 -21.47 32.68 0.35
CA GLN A 231 -20.40 33.07 -0.56
C GLN A 231 -19.15 33.53 0.20
N ARG A 232 -19.30 34.37 1.24
CA ARG A 232 -18.19 34.77 2.11
C ARG A 232 -17.60 33.58 2.86
N LEU A 233 -18.43 32.64 3.32
CA LEU A 233 -17.97 31.38 3.94
C LEU A 233 -17.15 30.53 2.97
N LEU A 234 -17.62 30.36 1.72
CA LEU A 234 -16.89 29.62 0.69
C LEU A 234 -15.54 30.29 0.38
N GLN A 235 -15.53 31.61 0.20
CA GLN A 235 -14.30 32.37 -0.08
C GLN A 235 -13.30 32.27 1.08
N GLY A 236 -13.76 32.40 2.32
CA GLY A 236 -12.92 32.25 3.51
C GLY A 236 -12.32 30.85 3.63
N LEU A 237 -13.13 29.82 3.37
CA LEU A 237 -12.70 28.42 3.39
C LEU A 237 -11.64 28.13 2.32
N LEU A 238 -11.89 28.57 1.08
CA LEU A 238 -10.94 28.42 -0.02
C LEU A 238 -9.63 29.19 0.25
N ALA A 239 -9.72 30.41 0.77
CA ALA A 239 -8.54 31.20 1.14
C ALA A 239 -7.71 30.52 2.24
N ALA A 240 -8.37 29.89 3.22
CA ALA A 240 -7.69 29.12 4.26
C ALA A 240 -6.98 27.89 3.69
N LEU A 241 -7.65 27.12 2.81
CA LEU A 241 -7.05 25.95 2.14
C LEU A 241 -5.83 26.34 1.28
N GLN A 242 -5.87 27.51 0.62
CA GLN A 242 -4.76 28.01 -0.19
C GLN A 242 -3.53 28.44 0.61
N ARG A 243 -3.62 28.60 1.94
CA ARG A 243 -2.45 28.84 2.80
C ARG A 243 -1.56 27.62 2.94
N VAL A 244 -2.12 26.41 2.75
CA VAL A 244 -1.35 25.17 2.79
C VAL A 244 -0.60 25.03 1.46
N PRO A 245 0.76 25.14 1.43
CA PRO A 245 1.51 25.18 0.18
C PRO A 245 1.23 23.96 -0.70
N LEU A 246 1.16 22.78 -0.09
CA LEU A 246 0.88 21.52 -0.77
C LEU A 246 -0.49 21.53 -1.47
N LEU A 247 -1.54 22.05 -0.84
CA LEU A 247 -2.87 22.15 -1.46
C LEU A 247 -2.87 23.16 -2.61
N ARG A 248 -2.15 24.27 -2.47
CA ARG A 248 -2.02 25.30 -3.51
C ARG A 248 -1.35 24.74 -4.77
N LEU A 249 -0.24 24.02 -4.61
CA LEU A 249 0.46 23.36 -5.73
C LEU A 249 -0.45 22.34 -6.42
N MET A 250 -1.15 21.53 -5.63
CA MET A 250 -2.03 20.47 -6.14
C MET A 250 -3.20 21.05 -6.93
N GLN A 251 -3.78 22.15 -6.44
CA GLN A 251 -4.95 22.79 -7.03
C GLN A 251 -4.67 23.31 -8.45
N THR A 252 -3.51 23.92 -8.70
CA THR A 252 -3.16 24.43 -10.04
C THR A 252 -3.08 23.29 -11.05
N MET A 253 -2.37 22.20 -10.75
CA MET A 253 -2.28 21.05 -11.66
C MET A 253 -3.65 20.40 -11.86
N GLN A 254 -4.37 20.16 -10.76
CA GLN A 254 -5.68 19.51 -10.80
C GLN A 254 -6.70 20.30 -11.63
N LEU A 255 -6.81 21.62 -11.43
CA LEU A 255 -7.77 22.46 -12.17
C LEU A 255 -7.43 22.56 -13.65
N THR A 256 -6.13 22.69 -13.99
CA THR A 256 -5.68 22.70 -15.38
C THR A 256 -6.05 21.39 -16.08
N MET A 257 -5.83 20.25 -15.43
CA MET A 257 -6.20 18.96 -16.01
C MET A 257 -7.72 18.75 -16.08
N GLN A 258 -8.47 19.10 -15.04
CA GLN A 258 -9.93 18.91 -15.01
C GLN A 258 -10.69 19.79 -16.00
N SER A 259 -10.15 20.96 -16.34
CA SER A 259 -10.74 21.87 -17.33
C SER A 259 -10.44 21.47 -18.77
N ASN A 260 -9.27 20.87 -19.03
CA ASN A 260 -8.84 20.48 -20.38
C ASN A 260 -9.15 19.02 -20.74
N LEU A 261 -9.27 18.13 -19.75
CA LEU A 261 -9.71 16.75 -19.95
C LEU A 261 -11.20 16.62 -19.65
N ARG A 262 -11.84 15.57 -20.16
CA ARG A 262 -13.19 15.20 -19.73
C ARG A 262 -13.18 14.91 -18.22
N SER A 263 -13.56 15.90 -17.41
CA SER A 263 -13.46 15.90 -15.95
C SER A 263 -13.95 14.60 -15.28
N ARG A 264 -15.05 14.01 -15.79
CA ARG A 264 -15.61 12.74 -15.28
C ARG A 264 -14.72 11.52 -15.51
N SER A 265 -14.12 11.39 -16.70
CA SER A 265 -13.24 10.24 -17.00
C SER A 265 -11.91 10.36 -16.28
N PHE A 266 -11.39 11.58 -16.13
CA PHE A 266 -10.18 11.84 -15.35
C PHE A 266 -10.35 11.43 -13.88
N MET A 267 -11.44 11.89 -13.24
CA MET A 267 -11.72 11.56 -11.83
C MET A 267 -11.92 10.05 -11.64
N ALA A 268 -12.63 9.38 -12.56
CA ALA A 268 -12.85 7.94 -12.51
C ALA A 268 -11.53 7.16 -12.65
N ALA A 269 -10.66 7.52 -13.61
CA ALA A 269 -9.36 6.90 -13.80
C ALA A 269 -8.45 7.10 -12.59
N TYR A 270 -8.47 8.30 -12.01
CA TYR A 270 -7.71 8.62 -10.80
C TYR A 270 -8.15 7.79 -9.60
N LEU A 271 -9.46 7.71 -9.32
CA LEU A 271 -9.99 6.88 -8.23
C LEU A 271 -9.74 5.39 -8.45
N PHE A 272 -9.82 4.93 -9.71
CA PHE A 272 -9.48 3.56 -10.07
C PHE A 272 -8.01 3.23 -9.79
N ALA A 273 -7.08 4.14 -10.11
CA ALA A 273 -5.67 3.96 -9.80
C ALA A 273 -5.43 3.83 -8.29
N VAL A 274 -6.07 4.66 -7.47
CA VAL A 274 -6.00 4.57 -6.00
C VAL A 274 -6.55 3.22 -5.50
N LEU A 275 -7.68 2.76 -6.04
CA LEU A 275 -8.25 1.45 -5.68
C LEU A 275 -7.30 0.29 -6.03
N VAL A 276 -6.72 0.31 -7.23
CA VAL A 276 -5.73 -0.69 -7.66
C VAL A 276 -4.50 -0.67 -6.74
N ALA A 277 -4.03 0.51 -6.32
CA ALA A 277 -2.96 0.67 -5.34
C ALA A 277 -3.22 -0.14 -4.06
N MET A 278 -4.42 0.03 -3.49
CA MET A 278 -4.83 -0.63 -2.25
C MET A 278 -4.95 -2.15 -2.44
N LEU A 279 -5.45 -2.59 -3.60
CA LEU A 279 -5.55 -4.01 -3.93
C LEU A 279 -4.17 -4.68 -4.05
N LEU A 280 -3.19 -4.00 -4.65
CA LEU A 280 -1.83 -4.54 -4.80
C LEU A 280 -1.15 -4.75 -3.43
N ALA A 281 -1.32 -3.83 -2.48
CA ALA A 281 -0.83 -4.04 -1.12
C ALA A 281 -1.47 -5.26 -0.44
N ALA A 282 -2.78 -5.46 -0.63
CA ALA A 282 -3.48 -6.64 -0.12
C ALA A 282 -2.99 -7.94 -0.77
N VAL A 283 -2.73 -7.92 -2.09
CA VAL A 283 -2.19 -9.08 -2.83
C VAL A 283 -0.80 -9.44 -2.33
N GLN A 284 0.08 -8.46 -2.06
CA GLN A 284 1.43 -8.72 -1.53
C GLN A 284 1.38 -9.44 -0.17
N VAL A 285 0.49 -9.00 0.72
CA VAL A 285 0.30 -9.64 2.04
C VAL A 285 -0.30 -11.03 1.88
N MET A 286 -1.30 -11.19 1.01
CA MET A 286 -1.90 -12.50 0.72
C MET A 286 -0.87 -13.49 0.17
N GLY A 287 0.02 -13.04 -0.72
CA GLY A 287 1.09 -13.85 -1.29
C GLY A 287 2.15 -14.27 -0.27
N SER A 288 2.27 -13.55 0.84
CA SER A 288 3.20 -13.88 1.92
C SER A 288 2.57 -14.82 2.97
N LEU A 289 1.25 -14.81 3.10
CA LEU A 289 0.52 -15.74 3.96
C LEU A 289 0.29 -17.10 3.32
N LYS A 290 0.34 -17.17 1.99
CA LYS A 290 0.13 -18.40 1.21
C LYS A 290 1.44 -18.90 0.65
N PHE A 291 1.57 -20.24 0.56
CA PHE A 291 2.73 -20.87 -0.08
C PHE A 291 2.93 -20.44 -1.54
N SER A 292 1.83 -20.21 -2.29
CA SER A 292 1.88 -19.68 -3.65
C SER A 292 0.56 -18.98 -4.01
N LEU A 293 0.66 -17.85 -4.70
CA LEU A 293 -0.50 -17.16 -5.31
C LEU A 293 -1.15 -17.99 -6.42
N PHE A 294 -0.37 -18.79 -7.12
CA PHE A 294 -0.82 -19.68 -8.19
C PHE A 294 -0.63 -21.14 -7.78
N ASN A 295 -1.35 -21.55 -6.73
CA ASN A 295 -1.29 -22.93 -6.25
C ASN A 295 -2.04 -23.89 -7.20
N ARG A 296 -1.35 -24.93 -7.69
CA ARG A 296 -1.93 -26.03 -8.48
C ARG A 296 -1.83 -27.40 -7.78
N TYR A 297 -1.45 -27.45 -6.51
CA TYR A 297 -1.46 -28.69 -5.73
C TYR A 297 -2.89 -29.11 -5.43
N GLN A 298 -3.40 -30.04 -6.23
CA GLN A 298 -4.76 -30.59 -6.10
C GLN A 298 -4.83 -31.77 -5.12
N VAL A 299 -3.73 -32.51 -4.97
CA VAL A 299 -3.65 -33.69 -4.09
C VAL A 299 -3.14 -33.28 -2.71
N VAL A 300 -1.99 -32.61 -2.66
CA VAL A 300 -1.39 -32.09 -1.42
C VAL A 300 -1.90 -30.66 -1.19
N THR A 301 -3.16 -30.57 -0.78
CA THR A 301 -3.82 -29.28 -0.56
C THR A 301 -3.28 -28.57 0.68
N GLU A 302 -3.57 -27.28 0.82
CA GLU A 302 -3.25 -26.49 2.03
C GLU A 302 -3.81 -27.16 3.29
N ALA A 303 -5.06 -27.63 3.25
CA ALA A 303 -5.69 -28.36 4.36
C ALA A 303 -5.00 -29.69 4.69
N ALA A 304 -4.44 -30.38 3.68
CA ALA A 304 -3.64 -31.59 3.91
C ALA A 304 -2.31 -31.26 4.60
N VAL A 305 -1.67 -30.15 4.23
CA VAL A 305 -0.41 -29.69 4.86
C VAL A 305 -0.65 -29.15 6.27
N GLU A 306 -1.79 -28.50 6.54
CA GLU A 306 -2.19 -28.06 7.90
C GLU A 306 -2.28 -29.23 8.90
N HIS A 307 -2.60 -30.44 8.42
CA HIS A 307 -2.59 -31.67 9.22
C HIS A 307 -1.28 -32.48 9.08
N GLY A 308 -0.33 -31.97 8.29
CA GLY A 308 0.98 -32.54 8.03
C GLY A 308 2.10 -31.68 8.59
N MET A 309 3.14 -31.45 7.78
CA MET A 309 4.31 -30.66 8.17
C MET A 309 4.29 -29.30 7.51
N LEU A 310 3.99 -28.26 8.29
CA LEU A 310 4.09 -26.87 7.85
C LEU A 310 5.43 -26.28 8.32
N SER A 311 6.23 -25.75 7.38
CA SER A 311 7.61 -25.26 7.62
C SER A 311 7.71 -24.26 8.76
N ALA A 312 6.70 -23.40 8.95
CA ALA A 312 6.71 -22.38 10.00
C ALA A 312 6.77 -22.95 11.43
N HIS A 313 6.49 -24.24 11.63
CA HIS A 313 6.62 -24.91 12.93
C HIS A 313 8.05 -25.41 13.23
N TYR A 314 8.96 -25.46 12.26
CA TYR A 314 10.31 -26.01 12.44
C TYR A 314 11.35 -24.93 12.20
N GLU A 315 12.13 -24.56 13.23
CA GLU A 315 13.11 -23.47 13.13
C GLU A 315 14.14 -23.69 12.00
N SER A 316 14.56 -24.94 11.79
CA SER A 316 15.47 -25.34 10.71
C SER A 316 14.91 -25.19 9.29
N MET A 317 13.59 -25.06 9.12
CA MET A 317 12.94 -24.95 7.81
C MET A 317 12.35 -23.56 7.54
N ARG A 318 12.49 -22.61 8.47
CA ARG A 318 11.91 -21.27 8.33
C ARG A 318 12.64 -20.46 7.26
N SER A 319 11.87 -19.71 6.49
CA SER A 319 12.32 -18.79 5.47
C SER A 319 11.81 -17.36 5.74
N PRO A 320 12.32 -16.34 5.03
CA PRO A 320 11.78 -14.98 5.11
C PRO A 320 10.26 -14.88 4.81
N HIS A 321 9.70 -15.83 4.06
CA HIS A 321 8.26 -15.87 3.75
C HIS A 321 7.41 -16.24 4.98
N ASP A 322 7.97 -16.90 5.99
CA ASP A 322 7.26 -17.36 7.18
C ASP A 322 7.14 -16.27 8.27
N LEU A 323 7.61 -15.04 7.99
CA LEU A 323 7.65 -13.93 8.95
C LEU A 323 6.25 -13.57 9.50
N LEU A 324 5.20 -13.73 8.68
CA LEU A 324 3.81 -13.50 9.08
C LEU A 324 3.15 -14.70 9.78
N LEU A 325 3.88 -15.80 9.95
CA LEU A 325 3.45 -17.04 10.61
C LEU A 325 4.22 -17.24 11.94
N PRO A 326 3.99 -16.38 12.96
CA PRO A 326 4.51 -16.58 14.32
C PRO A 326 3.69 -17.68 15.01
N TYR A 327 3.97 -18.92 14.61
CA TYR A 327 3.34 -20.13 15.13
C TYR A 327 4.19 -20.72 16.25
N PRO A 328 3.61 -21.57 17.12
CA PRO A 328 4.41 -22.39 18.01
C PRO A 328 5.40 -23.23 17.21
N MET A 329 6.62 -23.39 17.72
CA MET A 329 7.72 -23.97 16.95
C MET A 329 8.62 -24.87 17.79
N ILE A 330 9.25 -25.82 17.10
CA ILE A 330 10.28 -26.73 17.61
C ILE A 330 11.57 -26.59 16.77
N PRO A 331 12.75 -27.02 17.26
CA PRO A 331 14.01 -26.84 16.55
C PRO A 331 14.06 -27.47 15.14
N SER A 332 13.58 -28.70 15.02
CA SER A 332 13.64 -29.51 13.81
C SER A 332 12.55 -30.56 13.79
N ASP A 333 12.30 -31.12 12.62
CA ASP A 333 11.41 -32.25 12.40
C ASP A 333 11.95 -33.55 13.01
N THR A 334 13.27 -33.70 13.10
CA THR A 334 13.93 -34.82 13.77
C THR A 334 14.56 -34.37 15.09
N ILE A 335 14.34 -35.12 16.18
CA ILE A 335 14.79 -34.81 17.53
C ILE A 335 15.59 -35.98 18.10
N SER A 336 16.87 -35.78 18.37
CA SER A 336 17.75 -36.80 18.98
C SER A 336 17.95 -36.60 20.49
N GLY A 337 17.82 -35.37 20.97
CA GLY A 337 18.03 -35.04 22.37
C GLY A 337 16.95 -35.63 23.30
N SER A 338 17.30 -35.79 24.58
CA SER A 338 16.39 -36.26 25.64
C SER A 338 15.32 -35.25 26.07
N ARG A 339 15.34 -34.05 25.46
CA ARG A 339 14.36 -32.99 25.65
C ARG A 339 13.99 -32.31 24.33
N LEU A 340 12.69 -32.14 24.11
CA LEU A 340 12.13 -31.35 23.02
C LEU A 340 11.91 -29.91 23.50
N ARG A 341 12.60 -28.95 22.89
CA ARG A 341 12.32 -27.53 23.11
C ARG A 341 11.06 -27.13 22.35
N VAL A 342 10.11 -26.52 23.04
CA VAL A 342 8.89 -25.95 22.44
C VAL A 342 8.86 -24.47 22.74
N PHE A 343 8.72 -23.64 21.70
CA PHE A 343 8.56 -22.19 21.84
C PHE A 343 7.16 -21.76 21.40
N ILE A 344 6.43 -21.09 22.28
CA ILE A 344 5.08 -20.57 22.07
C ILE A 344 5.14 -19.05 21.99
N PRO A 345 5.03 -18.43 20.80
CA PRO A 345 5.14 -16.99 20.65
C PRO A 345 3.91 -16.26 21.20
N HIS A 346 4.16 -15.19 21.95
CA HIS A 346 3.14 -14.22 22.38
C HIS A 346 2.93 -13.17 21.30
N ARG A 347 1.69 -12.99 20.86
CA ARG A 347 1.29 -12.01 19.86
C ARG A 347 0.42 -10.94 20.51
N PRO A 348 0.91 -9.72 20.77
CA PRO A 348 0.14 -8.64 21.39
C PRO A 348 -1.24 -8.43 20.76
N GLN A 349 -1.31 -8.26 19.43
CA GLN A 349 -2.57 -8.05 18.69
C GLN A 349 -3.61 -9.18 18.85
N ARG A 350 -3.18 -10.43 19.10
CA ARG A 350 -4.06 -11.59 19.24
C ARG A 350 -4.34 -11.92 20.71
N ASP A 351 -3.29 -11.94 21.52
CA ASP A 351 -3.26 -12.53 22.85
C ASP A 351 -3.67 -11.52 23.92
N ASN A 352 -3.28 -10.23 23.83
CA ASN A 352 -3.63 -9.22 24.84
C ASN A 352 -5.16 -9.02 25.01
N PRO A 353 -6.00 -8.99 23.95
CA PRO A 353 -7.46 -8.92 24.10
C PRO A 353 -8.07 -10.15 24.81
N LEU A 354 -7.45 -11.32 24.68
CA LEU A 354 -7.89 -12.53 25.38
C LEU A 354 -7.37 -12.55 26.82
N ALA A 355 -6.09 -12.20 27.02
CA ALA A 355 -5.47 -12.05 28.32
C ALA A 355 -6.26 -11.09 29.23
N ARG A 356 -6.72 -9.94 28.71
CA ARG A 356 -7.58 -9.00 29.45
C ARG A 356 -8.87 -9.62 30.00
N ARG A 357 -9.35 -10.71 29.42
CA ARG A 357 -10.58 -11.41 29.83
C ARG A 357 -10.31 -12.58 30.77
N HIS A 358 -9.19 -13.27 30.60
CA HIS A 358 -8.92 -14.54 31.29
C HIS A 358 -7.81 -14.46 32.36
N CYS A 359 -6.92 -13.48 32.27
CA CYS A 359 -5.81 -13.27 33.19
C CYS A 359 -6.19 -12.23 34.25
N THR A 360 -7.06 -12.61 35.20
CA THR A 360 -7.58 -11.70 36.24
C THR A 360 -6.50 -11.18 37.19
N ALA A 361 -5.35 -11.85 37.29
CA ALA A 361 -4.20 -11.42 38.08
C ALA A 361 -3.39 -10.29 37.42
N LEU A 362 -3.61 -9.99 36.13
CA LEU A 362 -2.94 -8.94 35.38
C LEU A 362 -3.97 -7.89 34.94
N PRO A 363 -4.14 -6.79 35.70
CA PRO A 363 -5.03 -5.69 35.32
C PRO A 363 -4.69 -5.19 33.92
N GLU A 364 -5.71 -5.07 33.05
CA GLU A 364 -5.54 -4.69 31.64
C GLU A 364 -4.55 -5.56 30.82
N ALA A 365 -4.23 -6.78 31.25
CA ALA A 365 -3.15 -7.60 30.70
C ALA A 365 -1.77 -6.92 30.74
N ARG A 366 -1.56 -6.01 31.70
CA ARG A 366 -0.26 -5.38 31.95
C ARG A 366 0.44 -6.11 33.09
N ASN A 367 1.69 -6.48 32.84
CA ASN A 367 2.55 -7.06 33.85
C ASN A 367 3.46 -5.98 34.43
N GLU A 368 3.07 -5.45 35.59
CA GLU A 368 3.81 -4.42 36.33
C GLU A 368 4.74 -5.01 37.39
N ALA A 369 4.69 -6.33 37.60
CA ALA A 369 5.59 -7.02 38.51
C ALA A 369 7.04 -6.97 37.99
N THR A 370 7.99 -7.24 38.88
CA THR A 370 9.42 -7.23 38.55
C THR A 370 10.10 -8.53 38.97
N GLY A 371 11.23 -8.86 38.33
CA GLY A 371 11.98 -10.08 38.61
C GLY A 371 11.17 -11.35 38.39
N GLN A 372 11.29 -12.32 39.30
CA GLN A 372 10.64 -13.63 39.19
C GLN A 372 9.11 -13.54 39.17
N GLN A 373 8.50 -12.64 39.95
CA GLN A 373 7.05 -12.46 39.98
C GLN A 373 6.49 -12.06 38.61
N ALA A 374 7.26 -11.27 37.83
CA ALA A 374 6.89 -10.93 36.47
C ALA A 374 6.88 -12.17 35.57
N ALA A 375 7.87 -13.06 35.74
CA ALA A 375 7.94 -14.29 34.97
C ALA A 375 6.77 -15.22 35.32
N ASP A 376 6.53 -15.47 36.60
CA ASP A 376 5.47 -16.34 37.09
C ASP A 376 4.08 -15.86 36.61
N ALA A 377 3.82 -14.55 36.69
CA ALA A 377 2.55 -13.98 36.24
C ALA A 377 2.36 -14.09 34.71
N ALA A 378 3.44 -13.99 33.93
CA ALA A 378 3.38 -14.18 32.48
C ALA A 378 3.08 -15.65 32.12
N VAL A 379 3.72 -16.60 32.81
CA VAL A 379 3.49 -18.04 32.63
C VAL A 379 2.06 -18.42 33.01
N GLU A 380 1.58 -17.98 34.18
CA GLU A 380 0.21 -18.19 34.65
C GLU A 380 -0.84 -17.63 33.68
N CYS A 381 -0.59 -16.46 33.10
CA CYS A 381 -1.51 -15.89 32.14
C CYS A 381 -1.54 -16.71 30.83
N LEU A 382 -0.36 -17.04 30.29
CA LEU A 382 -0.26 -17.76 29.02
C LEU A 382 -0.70 -19.22 29.14
N SER A 383 -0.55 -19.86 30.30
CA SER A 383 -1.08 -21.21 30.58
C SER A 383 -2.61 -21.27 30.51
N ARG A 384 -3.30 -20.16 30.77
CA ARG A 384 -4.76 -20.04 30.60
C ARG A 384 -5.19 -19.85 29.15
N LEU A 385 -4.29 -19.39 28.27
CA LEU A 385 -4.60 -19.13 26.86
C LEU A 385 -4.31 -20.33 25.96
N TRP A 386 -3.40 -21.21 26.39
CA TRP A 386 -2.89 -22.33 25.62
C TRP A 386 -3.14 -23.67 26.33
N GLN A 387 -3.48 -24.69 25.54
CA GLN A 387 -3.43 -26.09 25.94
C GLN A 387 -2.37 -26.78 25.09
N VAL A 388 -1.55 -27.62 25.70
CA VAL A 388 -0.46 -28.34 25.02
C VAL A 388 -0.58 -29.82 25.37
N GLU A 389 -0.51 -30.67 24.36
CA GLU A 389 -0.56 -32.12 24.49
C GLU A 389 0.57 -32.74 23.67
N LEU A 390 1.27 -33.71 24.26
CA LEU A 390 2.28 -34.53 23.58
C LEU A 390 1.72 -35.96 23.47
N ASP A 391 1.45 -36.41 22.25
CA ASP A 391 0.76 -37.67 21.96
C ASP A 391 -0.56 -37.85 22.74
N GLY A 392 -1.29 -36.74 22.93
CA GLY A 392 -2.54 -36.69 23.70
C GLY A 392 -2.36 -36.63 25.23
N ALA A 393 -1.13 -36.71 25.75
CA ALA A 393 -0.86 -36.48 27.17
C ALA A 393 -0.75 -34.97 27.45
N PRO A 394 -1.50 -34.40 28.41
CA PRO A 394 -1.45 -32.99 28.70
C PRO A 394 -0.09 -32.58 29.27
N VAL A 395 0.42 -31.46 28.79
CA VAL A 395 1.68 -30.84 29.23
C VAL A 395 1.37 -29.67 30.15
N ASP A 396 2.01 -29.64 31.31
CA ASP A 396 1.91 -28.50 32.21
C ASP A 396 2.77 -27.33 31.71
N LEU A 397 2.13 -26.19 31.49
CA LEU A 397 2.79 -24.96 31.05
C LEU A 397 3.46 -24.19 32.19
N HIS A 398 3.20 -24.52 33.47
CA HIS A 398 3.82 -23.83 34.60
C HIS A 398 5.33 -24.07 34.71
N ASP A 399 5.84 -25.13 34.09
CA ASP A 399 7.28 -25.42 33.98
C ASP A 399 7.97 -24.64 32.84
N PHE A 400 7.21 -23.89 32.05
CA PHE A 400 7.76 -23.07 30.97
C PHE A 400 8.32 -21.77 31.53
N VAL A 401 9.27 -21.17 30.80
CA VAL A 401 9.87 -19.88 31.16
C VAL A 401 9.69 -18.86 30.04
N PRO A 402 9.50 -17.57 30.35
CA PRO A 402 9.50 -16.53 29.34
C PRO A 402 10.84 -16.45 28.61
N MET A 403 10.81 -16.33 27.28
CA MET A 403 12.01 -16.26 26.43
C MET A 403 11.88 -15.15 25.39
N GLU A 404 12.99 -14.46 25.15
CA GLU A 404 13.17 -13.54 24.02
C GLU A 404 13.98 -14.23 22.90
N ARG A 405 13.47 -14.13 21.67
CA ARG A 405 14.10 -14.61 20.44
C ARG A 405 14.36 -13.42 19.53
N ARG A 406 15.53 -12.79 19.68
CA ARG A 406 15.94 -11.61 18.90
C ARG A 406 16.14 -11.91 17.41
N ASP A 407 16.52 -13.14 17.10
CA ASP A 407 16.61 -13.64 15.72
C ASP A 407 15.26 -13.63 14.99
N LEU A 408 14.16 -13.74 15.74
CA LEU A 408 12.79 -13.76 15.22
C LEU A 408 11.98 -12.49 15.55
N ASP A 409 12.56 -11.54 16.29
CA ASP A 409 11.86 -10.38 16.89
C ASP A 409 10.61 -10.80 17.70
N MET A 410 10.69 -11.92 18.44
CA MET A 410 9.57 -12.48 19.19
C MET A 410 9.87 -12.65 20.69
N ARG A 411 8.82 -12.57 21.49
CA ARG A 411 8.81 -12.98 22.89
C ARG A 411 7.71 -14.01 23.09
N GLY A 412 7.90 -14.94 24.02
CA GLY A 412 6.96 -16.02 24.24
C GLY A 412 7.34 -16.87 25.45
N LEU A 413 6.76 -18.06 25.53
CA LEU A 413 7.17 -19.10 26.48
C LEU A 413 8.05 -20.14 25.80
N VAL A 414 9.04 -20.64 26.52
CA VAL A 414 9.81 -21.82 26.12
C VAL A 414 9.71 -22.90 27.19
N GLY A 415 9.49 -24.13 26.77
CA GLY A 415 9.49 -25.31 27.62
C GLY A 415 10.37 -26.41 27.04
N TYR A 416 10.78 -27.34 27.88
CA TYR A 416 11.61 -28.48 27.49
C TYR A 416 10.92 -29.77 27.91
N LEU A 417 10.24 -30.41 26.96
CA LEU A 417 9.45 -31.62 27.21
C LEU A 417 10.36 -32.86 27.22
N PRO A 418 10.21 -33.78 28.18
CA PRO A 418 11.02 -34.99 28.21
C PRO A 418 10.68 -35.90 27.03
N THR A 419 11.69 -36.33 26.27
CA THR A 419 11.54 -37.28 25.16
C THR A 419 12.15 -38.65 25.47
N ALA A 420 12.96 -38.77 26.53
CA ALA A 420 13.67 -40.01 26.87
C ALA A 420 12.76 -41.23 27.16
N GLY A 421 11.47 -41.00 27.45
CA GLY A 421 10.47 -42.06 27.63
C GLY A 421 9.65 -42.38 26.39
N LEU A 422 9.86 -41.67 25.29
CA LEU A 422 9.13 -41.87 24.04
C LEU A 422 9.74 -43.01 23.22
N ALA A 423 8.88 -43.79 22.55
CA ALA A 423 9.35 -44.80 21.61
C ALA A 423 10.02 -44.13 20.40
N PRO A 424 11.10 -44.66 19.81
CA PRO A 424 11.63 -44.11 18.57
C PRO A 424 10.58 -44.11 17.46
N GLY A 425 10.44 -43.00 16.73
CA GLY A 425 9.44 -42.87 15.67
C GLY A 425 8.70 -41.53 15.67
N ARG A 426 7.51 -41.52 15.07
CA ARG A 426 6.69 -40.30 14.94
C ARG A 426 5.92 -40.03 16.22
N HIS A 427 5.94 -38.77 16.63
CA HIS A 427 5.15 -38.20 17.72
C HIS A 427 4.44 -36.94 17.24
N ASP A 428 3.31 -36.61 17.84
CA ASP A 428 2.54 -35.42 17.51
C ASP A 428 2.45 -34.49 18.74
N LEU A 429 2.90 -33.24 18.56
CA LEU A 429 2.70 -32.17 19.53
C LEU A 429 1.50 -31.32 19.10
N ASP A 430 0.43 -31.35 19.88
CA ASP A 430 -0.79 -30.60 19.63
C ASP A 430 -0.85 -29.37 20.56
N LEU A 431 -1.05 -28.18 19.98
CA LEU A 431 -1.23 -26.93 20.73
C LEU A 431 -2.54 -26.26 20.34
N VAL A 432 -3.34 -25.87 21.33
CA VAL A 432 -4.62 -25.20 21.12
C VAL A 432 -4.62 -23.85 21.82
N TRP A 433 -4.78 -22.79 21.04
CA TRP A 433 -5.04 -21.44 21.55
C TRP A 433 -6.53 -21.18 21.64
N ASN A 434 -6.96 -20.63 22.78
CA ASN A 434 -8.36 -20.33 23.11
C ASN A 434 -9.30 -21.52 22.86
N ALA A 435 -9.12 -22.59 23.63
CA ALA A 435 -9.85 -23.85 23.44
C ALA A 435 -11.39 -23.70 23.50
N THR A 436 -11.89 -22.72 24.25
CA THR A 436 -13.33 -22.41 24.38
C THR A 436 -13.84 -21.41 23.33
N GLY A 437 -12.98 -20.94 22.43
CA GLY A 437 -13.33 -20.02 21.36
C GLY A 437 -14.19 -20.66 20.27
N GLY A 438 -15.02 -19.85 19.59
CA GLY A 438 -15.80 -20.30 18.43
C GLY A 438 -14.93 -20.51 17.17
N GLU A 439 -15.55 -20.84 16.03
CA GLU A 439 -14.83 -21.13 14.79
C GLU A 439 -14.37 -19.88 14.00
N ARG A 440 -15.02 -18.73 14.23
CA ARG A 440 -14.81 -17.49 13.46
C ARG A 440 -14.50 -16.29 14.37
N GLY A 441 -13.90 -15.27 13.75
CA GLY A 441 -13.56 -14.02 14.42
C GLY A 441 -12.17 -14.00 15.05
N ALA A 442 -11.82 -12.87 15.68
CA ALA A 442 -10.48 -12.64 16.23
C ALA A 442 -10.11 -13.63 17.35
N GLY A 443 -11.08 -13.99 18.19
CA GLY A 443 -10.94 -14.96 19.28
C GLY A 443 -11.28 -16.39 18.90
N ARG A 444 -11.20 -16.78 17.62
CA ARG A 444 -11.51 -18.17 17.23
C ARG A 444 -10.54 -19.17 17.85
N ARG A 445 -11.00 -20.38 18.15
CA ARG A 445 -10.14 -21.51 18.52
C ARG A 445 -9.12 -21.75 17.40
N ARG A 446 -7.85 -21.93 17.75
CA ARG A 446 -6.78 -22.26 16.79
C ARG A 446 -6.03 -23.48 17.30
N ALA A 447 -6.05 -24.55 16.52
CA ALA A 447 -5.27 -25.74 16.80
C ALA A 447 -4.06 -25.77 15.86
N PHE A 448 -2.92 -26.19 16.40
CA PHE A 448 -1.67 -26.38 15.68
C PHE A 448 -1.17 -27.78 15.99
N ARG A 449 -0.94 -28.58 14.95
CA ARG A 449 -0.38 -29.92 15.06
C ARG A 449 1.03 -29.92 14.49
N ILE A 450 1.99 -30.36 15.30
CA ILE A 450 3.41 -30.36 14.94
C ILE A 450 3.93 -31.81 15.05
N PRO A 451 3.90 -32.58 13.95
CA PRO A 451 4.51 -33.91 13.93
C PRO A 451 6.04 -33.81 13.98
N PHE A 452 6.71 -34.68 14.75
CA PHE A 452 8.16 -34.78 14.76
C PHE A 452 8.61 -36.23 14.94
N TRP A 453 9.87 -36.52 14.60
CA TRP A 453 10.47 -37.85 14.69
C TRP A 453 11.49 -37.88 15.82
N TYR A 454 11.21 -38.68 16.84
CA TYR A 454 12.18 -38.97 17.89
C TYR A 454 13.13 -40.07 17.40
N ALA A 455 14.41 -39.71 17.28
CA ALA A 455 15.49 -40.58 16.83
C ALA A 455 16.65 -40.45 17.82
N PRO A 456 16.58 -41.10 18.99
CA PRO A 456 17.63 -41.00 20.01
C PRO A 456 18.97 -41.44 19.43
N ASP A 457 20.02 -40.71 19.78
CA ASP A 457 21.38 -41.15 19.47
C ASP A 457 21.66 -42.47 20.21
N PRO A 458 22.32 -43.45 19.55
CA PRO A 458 22.52 -44.80 20.07
C PRO A 458 23.43 -44.87 21.31
#